data_AF-A0A450V6E8-F1
#
_entry.id   AF-A0A450V6E8-F1
#
_cell.length_a   1.000
_cell.length_b   1.000
_cell.length_c   1.000
_cell.angle_alpha   90.00
_cell.angle_beta   90.00
_cell.angle_gamma   90.00
#
_symmetry.space_group_name_H-M   'P 1'
#
loop_
_entity.id
_entity.type
_entity.pdbx_description
1 polymer ?
#
loop_
_entity_poly.entity_id
_entity_poly.type
_entity_poly.pdbx_seq_one_letter_code
_entity_poly.pdbx_strand_id
1 'polypeptide(L)' 'MTLQNSIMDKSPDQAATIVELLRYRAQAQSDKHAYTFLVDGEAEEASLTYGQLEMR' A
#
# COMPACT_ATOMS: atom_id res chain seq x y z
N MET A 1 20.49 -12.49 9.78
CA MET A 1 20.80 -11.08 9.51
C MET A 1 19.98 -10.70 8.29
N THR A 2 18.85 -10.04 8.53
CA THR A 2 17.65 -10.07 7.66
C THR A 2 17.86 -9.25 6.38
N LEU A 3 17.51 -9.84 5.23
CA LEU A 3 17.50 -9.25 3.88
C LEU A 3 16.42 -8.16 3.71
N GLN A 4 16.40 -7.15 4.60
CA GLN A 4 15.41 -6.06 4.55
C GLN A 4 15.88 -4.83 3.76
N ASN A 5 17.08 -4.86 3.17
CA ASN A 5 17.72 -3.65 2.64
C ASN A 5 17.57 -3.37 1.12
N SER A 6 16.85 -4.18 0.34
CA SER A 6 16.76 -3.92 -1.12
C SER A 6 15.52 -3.11 -1.55
N ILE A 7 14.52 -2.93 -0.67
CA ILE A 7 13.33 -2.13 -0.95
C ILE A 7 13.48 -0.68 -0.44
N MET A 8 14.35 -0.44 0.54
CA MET A 8 14.54 0.89 1.17
C MET A 8 15.12 1.98 0.26
N ASP A 9 15.64 1.64 -0.93
CA ASP A 9 16.21 2.59 -1.90
C ASP A 9 15.30 2.83 -3.12
N LYS A 10 14.12 2.20 -3.15
CA LYS A 10 13.21 2.33 -4.28
C LYS A 10 12.24 3.47 -4.03
N SER A 11 12.42 4.57 -4.78
CA SER A 11 11.39 5.59 -4.91
C SER A 11 10.14 4.96 -5.57
N PRO A 12 8.93 5.51 -5.35
CA PRO A 12 7.71 4.93 -5.89
C PRO A 12 7.75 4.83 -7.43
N ASP A 13 8.53 5.67 -8.09
CA ASP A 13 8.74 5.69 -9.54
C ASP A 13 9.62 4.54 -10.05
N GLN A 14 10.33 3.87 -9.14
CA GLN A 14 11.18 2.71 -9.41
C GLN A 14 10.52 1.38 -9.05
N ALA A 15 9.29 1.38 -8.53
CA ALA A 15 8.53 0.17 -8.29
C ALA A 15 8.16 -0.48 -9.63
N ALA A 16 8.69 -1.67 -9.89
CA ALA A 16 8.41 -2.42 -11.13
C ALA A 16 7.11 -3.23 -11.02
N THR A 17 6.59 -3.40 -9.80
CA THR A 17 5.35 -4.13 -9.53
C THR A 17 4.43 -3.35 -8.58
N ILE A 18 3.14 -3.67 -8.65
CA ILE A 18 2.14 -3.14 -7.70
C ILE A 18 2.49 -3.52 -6.25
N VAL A 19 3.08 -4.70 -6.02
CA VAL A 19 3.48 -5.16 -4.69
C VAL A 19 4.62 -4.31 -4.12
N GLU A 20 5.60 -3.96 -4.96
CA GLU A 20 6.69 -3.05 -4.54
C GLU A 20 6.18 -1.64 -4.23
N LEU A 21 5.24 -1.14 -5.04
CA LEU A 21 4.60 0.16 -4.78
C LEU A 21 3.77 0.14 -3.49
N LEU A 22 3.04 -0.95 -3.24
CA LEU A 22 2.27 -1.15 -2.01
C LEU A 22 3.18 -1.11 -0.78
N ARG A 23 4.28 -1.87 -0.78
CA ARG A 23 5.25 -1.87 0.34
C ARG A 23 5.81 -0.49 0.64
N TYR A 24 6.17 0.27 -0.40
CA TYR A 24 6.62 1.64 -0.23
C TYR A 24 5.55 2.51 0.45
N ARG A 25 4.31 2.46 -0.06
CA ARG A 25 3.19 3.27 0.48
C ARG A 25 2.76 2.81 1.88
N ALA A 26 2.84 1.52 2.19
CA ALA A 26 2.54 1.01 3.53
C ALA A 26 3.52 1.55 4.58
N GLN A 27 4.78 1.81 4.21
CA GLN A 27 5.78 2.40 5.11
C GLN A 27 5.67 3.92 5.20
N ALA A 28 5.54 4.61 4.06
CA ALA A 28 5.55 6.07 4.01
C ALA A 28 4.18 6.72 4.26
N GLN A 29 3.09 5.98 4.06
CA GLN A 29 1.71 6.46 4.01
C GLN A 29 0.73 5.42 4.58
N SER A 30 1.13 4.70 5.65
CA SER A 30 0.41 3.58 6.26
C SER A 30 -1.08 3.83 6.47
N ASP A 31 -1.44 5.05 6.86
CA ASP A 31 -2.79 5.42 7.30
C ASP A 31 -3.65 5.96 6.15
N LYS A 32 -3.06 6.19 4.96
CA LYS A 32 -3.81 6.63 3.80
C LYS A 32 -4.60 5.49 3.19
N HIS A 33 -5.81 5.80 2.70
CA HIS A 33 -6.65 4.84 2.00
C HIS A 33 -5.97 4.36 0.70
N ALA A 34 -5.92 3.03 0.55
CA ALA A 34 -5.46 2.32 -0.64
C ALA A 34 -6.65 1.83 -1.48
N TYR A 35 -7.70 1.37 -0.81
CA TYR A 35 -8.97 0.95 -1.43
C TYR A 35 -10.15 1.51 -0.65
N THR A 36 -11.19 1.89 -1.39
CA THR A 36 -12.51 2.21 -0.85
C THR A 36 -13.51 1.22 -1.44
N PHE A 37 -14.25 0.55 -0.56
CA PHE A 37 -15.35 -0.34 -0.90
C PHE A 37 -16.62 0.50 -0.99
N LEU A 38 -17.32 0.38 -2.10
CA LEU A 38 -18.55 1.11 -2.36
C LEU A 38 -19.71 0.11 -2.33
N VAL A 39 -20.81 0.45 -1.63
CA VAL A 39 -21.98 -0.43 -1.47
C VAL A 39 -22.60 -0.79 -2.83
N ASP A 40 -22.70 0.22 -3.69
CA ASP A 40 -23.36 0.20 -4.99
C ASP A 40 -22.53 0.88 -6.10
N GLY A 41 -21.25 1.17 -5.81
CA GLY A 41 -20.39 1.97 -6.69
C GLY A 41 -20.43 3.46 -6.43
N GLU A 42 -21.25 3.94 -5.49
CA GLU A 42 -21.40 5.37 -5.18
C GLU A 42 -21.10 5.67 -3.70
N ALA A 43 -21.74 4.96 -2.76
CA ALA A 43 -21.59 5.26 -1.33
C ALA A 43 -20.40 4.51 -0.70
N GLU A 44 -19.49 5.24 -0.03
CA GLU A 44 -18.40 4.63 0.74
C GLU A 44 -18.93 3.77 1.89
N GLU A 45 -18.59 2.48 1.88
CA GLU A 45 -18.97 1.51 2.92
C GLU A 45 -17.83 1.29 3.90
N ALA A 46 -16.62 1.11 3.37
CA ALA A 46 -15.42 0.82 4.13
C ALA A 46 -14.17 1.22 3.33
N SER A 47 -13.04 1.34 4.02
CA SER A 47 -11.75 1.55 3.38
C SER A 47 -10.69 0.62 3.95
N LEU A 48 -9.67 0.35 3.15
CA LEU A 48 -8.42 -0.25 3.60
C LEU A 48 -7.30 0.75 3.42
N THR A 49 -6.51 0.93 4.47
CA THR A 49 -5.28 1.72 4.38
C THR A 49 -4.16 0.92 3.73
N TYR A 50 -3.10 1.60 3.27
CA TYR A 50 -1.92 0.90 2.73
C TYR A 50 -1.29 -0.05 3.74
N GLY A 51 -1.24 0.33 5.03
CA GLY A 51 -0.73 -0.54 6.09
C GLY A 51 -1.58 -1.79 6.31
N GLN A 52 -2.91 -1.64 6.29
CA GLN A 52 -3.84 -2.77 6.42
C GLN A 52 -3.85 -3.70 5.21
N LEU A 53 -3.53 -3.18 4.02
CA LEU A 53 -3.46 -3.97 2.80
C LEU A 53 -2.17 -4.79 2.71
N GLU A 54 -1.02 -4.24 3.14
CA GLU A 54 0.25 -4.99 3.17
C GLU A 54 0.23 -6.19 4.14
N MET A 55 -0.61 -6.14 5.18
CA MET A 55 -0.76 -7.22 6.16
C MET A 55 -1.65 -8.39 5.70
N ARG A 56 -2.30 -8.28 4.53
CA ARG A 56 -3.20 -9.30 3.97
C ARG A 56 -2.48 -10.16 2.94
#